data_AF-A0A368GCL7-F1
#
_entry.id   AF-A0A368GCL7-F1
#
_cell.length_a   1.000
_cell.length_b   1.000
_cell.length_c   1.000
_cell.angle_alpha   90.00
_cell.angle_beta   90.00
_cell.angle_gamma   90.00
#
_symmetry.space_group_name_H-M   'P 1'
#
loop_
_entity.id
_entity.type
_entity.pdbx_description
1 polymer ?
#
loop_
_entity_poly.entity_id
_entity_poly.type
_entity_poly.pdbx_seq_one_letter_code
_entity_poly.pdbx_strand_id
1 'polypeptide(L)'
;MFQFRYHHALTGYYAIVNYHEDNAHMFWIVWMNYGIHAAMYSYYCLRSLKVRVPPQVAQIITTSQMIQFIFGMATQLHAGYLSMTSKGPVAVTFRGCSIGFFMLFTYFLLWIRFYNESYYSKGGKKYVAHASGNTKKDN
;
A
#
# COMPACT_ATOMS: atom_id res chain seq x y z
N MET A 1 0.04 14.64 -2.43
CA MET A 1 -1.36 15.06 -2.11
C MET A 1 -2.41 14.25 -2.88
N PHE A 2 -2.33 14.12 -4.21
CA PHE A 2 -3.30 13.33 -4.98
C PHE A 2 -3.38 11.86 -4.55
N GLN A 3 -2.21 11.20 -4.43
CA GLN A 3 -2.13 9.77 -4.08
C GLN A 3 -2.76 9.45 -2.73
N PHE A 4 -2.54 10.32 -1.74
CA PHE A 4 -3.11 10.20 -0.40
C PHE A 4 -4.65 10.30 -0.42
N ARG A 5 -5.19 11.34 -1.08
CA ARG A 5 -6.65 11.57 -1.16
C ARG A 5 -7.36 10.48 -1.96
N TYR A 6 -6.78 10.07 -3.09
CA TYR A 6 -7.33 9.01 -3.93
C TYR A 6 -7.34 7.66 -3.22
N HIS A 7 -6.22 7.31 -2.58
CA HIS A 7 -6.11 6.07 -1.82
C HIS A 7 -7.15 6.02 -0.69
N HIS A 8 -7.19 7.02 0.20
CA HIS A 8 -8.13 7.00 1.33
C HIS A 8 -9.61 7.06 0.93
N ALA A 9 -9.95 7.81 -0.13
CA ALA A 9 -11.33 7.86 -0.62
C ALA A 9 -11.78 6.50 -1.18
N LEU A 10 -10.94 5.87 -2.01
CA LEU A 10 -11.29 4.61 -2.65
C LEU A 10 -11.22 3.42 -1.67
N THR A 11 -10.29 3.40 -0.70
CA THR A 11 -10.31 2.39 0.38
C THR A 11 -11.53 2.55 1.28
N GLY A 12 -11.96 3.79 1.54
CA GLY A 12 -13.17 4.05 2.32
C GLY A 12 -14.42 3.54 1.62
N TYR A 13 -14.54 3.81 0.31
CA TYR A 13 -15.63 3.26 -0.50
C TYR A 13 -15.60 1.72 -0.53
N TYR A 14 -14.44 1.13 -0.73
CA TYR A 14 -14.28 -0.32 -0.72
C TYR A 14 -14.67 -0.93 0.64
N ALA A 15 -14.33 -0.28 1.75
CA ALA A 15 -14.73 -0.73 3.08
C ALA A 15 -16.25 -0.76 3.27
N ILE A 16 -16.96 0.27 2.80
CA ILE A 16 -18.44 0.32 2.86
C ILE A 16 -19.06 -0.81 2.03
N VAL A 17 -18.54 -1.05 0.82
CA VAL A 17 -19.03 -2.13 -0.06
C VAL A 17 -18.86 -3.50 0.59
N ASN A 18 -17.70 -3.76 1.20
CA ASN A 18 -17.46 -5.06 1.83
C ASN A 18 -18.18 -5.24 3.16
N TYR A 19 -18.41 -4.17 3.91
CA TYR A 19 -19.24 -4.21 5.13
C TYR A 19 -20.67 -4.61 4.79
N HIS A 20 -21.20 -4.15 3.65
CA HIS A 20 -22.54 -4.54 3.19
C HIS A 20 -22.58 -5.98 2.63
N GLU A 21 -21.47 -6.51 2.12
CA GLU A 21 -21.40 -7.82 1.46
C GLU A 21 -20.86 -8.95 2.37
N ASP A 22 -20.62 -8.69 3.67
CA ASP A 22 -20.09 -9.64 4.66
C ASP A 22 -18.88 -10.47 4.17
N ASN A 23 -17.99 -9.84 3.38
CA ASN A 23 -16.88 -10.54 2.73
C ASN A 23 -15.80 -10.95 3.75
N ALA A 24 -15.79 -12.22 4.17
CA ALA A 24 -14.85 -12.76 5.16
C ALA A 24 -13.36 -12.69 4.73
N HIS A 25 -13.10 -12.63 3.42
CA HIS A 25 -11.77 -12.53 2.84
C HIS A 25 -10.98 -11.27 3.24
N MET A 26 -11.69 -10.20 3.66
CA MET A 26 -11.06 -8.93 4.03
C MET A 26 -10.01 -9.05 5.14
N PHE A 27 -10.15 -10.01 6.05
CA PHE A 27 -9.22 -10.20 7.17
C PHE A 27 -7.76 -10.24 6.69
N TRP A 28 -7.45 -11.06 5.68
CA TRP A 28 -6.10 -11.21 5.15
C TRP A 28 -5.53 -9.90 4.58
N ILE A 29 -6.38 -9.11 3.92
CA ILE A 29 -6.00 -7.82 3.34
C ILE A 29 -5.75 -6.79 4.43
N VAL A 30 -6.61 -6.73 5.45
CA VAL A 30 -6.53 -5.77 6.55
C VAL A 30 -5.29 -6.02 7.43
N TRP A 31 -4.99 -7.27 7.78
CA TRP A 31 -3.82 -7.59 8.61
C TRP A 31 -2.50 -7.26 7.93
N MET A 32 -2.35 -7.62 6.66
CA MET A 32 -1.16 -7.28 5.88
C MET A 32 -1.00 -5.75 5.77
N ASN A 33 -2.11 -5.04 5.53
CA ASN A 33 -2.10 -3.58 5.47
C ASN A 33 -1.69 -2.98 6.81
N TYR A 34 -2.28 -3.42 7.92
CA TYR A 34 -1.97 -2.92 9.25
C TYR A 34 -0.48 -3.11 9.60
N GLY A 35 0.10 -4.28 9.30
CA GLY A 35 1.51 -4.53 9.55
C GLY A 35 2.45 -3.59 8.79
N ILE A 36 2.21 -3.40 7.49
CA ILE A 36 3.03 -2.50 6.66
C ILE A 36 2.83 -1.04 7.05
N HIS A 37 1.59 -0.67 7.41
CA HIS A 37 1.26 0.69 7.81
C HIS A 37 1.82 1.05 9.18
N ALA A 38 1.85 0.09 10.11
CA ALA A 38 2.56 0.23 11.38
C ALA A 38 4.06 0.50 11.16
N ALA A 39 4.71 -0.22 10.23
CA ALA A 39 6.10 0.04 9.87
C ALA A 39 6.29 1.44 9.22
N MET A 40 5.39 1.83 8.33
CA MET A 40 5.39 3.14 7.67
C MET A 40 5.24 4.29 8.67
N TYR A 41 4.27 4.22 9.58
CA TYR A 41 4.10 5.26 10.59
C TYR A 41 5.22 5.27 11.63
N SER A 42 5.79 4.11 11.98
CA SER A 42 6.96 4.05 12.85
C SER A 42 8.14 4.79 12.21
N TYR A 43 8.36 4.65 10.90
CA TYR A 43 9.34 5.44 10.16
C TYR A 43 9.08 6.95 10.22
N TYR A 44 7.84 7.38 10.02
CA TYR A 44 7.49 8.80 10.10
C TYR A 44 7.60 9.36 11.52
N CYS A 45 7.31 8.56 12.56
CA CYS A 45 7.52 8.90 13.95
C CYS A 45 9.00 9.13 14.26
N LEU A 46 9.89 8.22 13.85
CA LEU A 46 11.32 8.41 14.01
C LEU A 46 11.82 9.66 13.28
N ARG A 47 11.28 9.95 12.09
CA ARG A 47 11.60 11.17 11.34
C ARG A 47 11.07 12.45 12.01
N SER A 48 9.92 12.42 12.68
CA SER A 48 9.40 13.59 13.42
C SER A 48 10.23 13.89 14.67
N LEU A 49 10.79 12.85 15.29
CA LEU A 49 11.77 12.96 16.40
C LEU A 49 13.16 13.43 15.94
N LYS A 50 13.33 13.83 14.67
CA LYS A 50 14.59 14.24 14.05
C LYS A 50 15.69 13.15 14.10
N VAL A 51 15.31 11.89 14.30
CA VAL A 51 16.25 10.77 14.21
C VAL A 51 16.65 10.57 12.74
N ARG A 52 17.95 10.44 12.50
CA ARG A 52 18.51 10.23 11.17
C ARG A 52 18.29 8.79 10.71
N VAL A 53 17.15 8.54 10.08
CA VAL A 53 16.82 7.24 9.49
C VAL A 53 17.43 7.12 8.08
N PRO A 54 18.12 6.01 7.76
CA PRO A 54 18.68 5.78 6.43
C PRO A 54 17.60 5.80 5.32
N PRO A 55 17.90 6.39 4.14
CA PRO A 55 16.96 6.45 3.02
C PRO A 55 16.56 5.05 2.49
N GLN A 56 17.39 4.03 2.72
CA GLN A 56 17.11 2.62 2.42
C GLN A 56 15.86 2.12 3.15
N VAL A 57 15.63 2.55 4.39
CA VAL A 57 14.47 2.11 5.17
C VAL A 57 13.17 2.58 4.51
N ALA A 58 13.14 3.81 4.02
CA ALA A 58 12.00 4.33 3.28
C ALA A 58 11.77 3.55 1.97
N GLN A 59 12.85 3.17 1.26
CA GLN A 59 12.75 2.32 0.07
C GLN A 59 12.13 0.97 0.41
N ILE A 60 12.66 0.28 1.42
CA ILE A 60 12.19 -1.04 1.83
C ILE A 60 10.70 -0.97 2.17
N ILE A 61 10.26 0.02 2.95
CA ILE A 61 8.84 0.20 3.28
C ILE A 61 8.00 0.40 2.01
N THR A 62 8.45 1.25 1.08
CA THR A 62 7.71 1.50 -0.16
C THR A 62 7.65 0.25 -1.05
N THR A 63 8.73 -0.52 -1.12
CA THR A 63 8.77 -1.79 -1.85
C THR A 63 7.87 -2.83 -1.19
N SER A 64 7.89 -2.95 0.14
CA SER A 64 6.95 -3.80 0.90
C SER A 64 5.50 -3.40 0.62
N GLN A 65 5.20 -2.10 0.55
CA GLN A 65 3.87 -1.62 0.18
C GLN A 65 3.44 -2.04 -1.22
N MET A 66 4.35 -2.05 -2.19
CA MET A 66 4.07 -2.51 -3.56
C MET A 66 3.82 -4.01 -3.61
N ILE A 67 4.63 -4.78 -2.90
CA ILE A 67 4.47 -6.24 -2.75
C ILE A 67 3.09 -6.56 -2.16
N GLN A 68 2.65 -5.78 -1.16
CA GLN A 68 1.31 -5.89 -0.58
C GLN A 68 0.20 -5.78 -1.64
N PHE A 69 0.34 -4.88 -2.62
CA PHE A 69 -0.69 -4.70 -3.64
C PHE A 69 -0.73 -5.89 -4.60
N ILE A 70 0.42 -6.48 -4.91
CA ILE A 70 0.52 -7.70 -5.74
C ILE A 70 -0.16 -8.88 -5.03
N PHE A 71 0.16 -9.10 -3.74
CA PHE A 71 -0.52 -10.12 -2.95
C PHE A 71 -2.02 -9.84 -2.84
N GLY A 72 -2.41 -8.59 -2.61
CA GLY A 72 -3.82 -8.18 -2.62
C GLY A 72 -4.52 -8.58 -3.92
N MET A 73 -3.95 -8.26 -5.07
CA MET A 73 -4.52 -8.60 -6.38
C MET A 73 -4.65 -10.12 -6.56
N ALA A 74 -3.62 -10.88 -6.20
CA ALA A 74 -3.64 -12.35 -6.28
C ALA A 74 -4.74 -12.95 -5.40
N THR A 75 -4.88 -12.45 -4.16
CA THR A 75 -5.93 -12.91 -3.26
C THR A 75 -7.33 -12.54 -3.77
N GLN A 76 -7.49 -11.40 -4.43
CA GLN A 76 -8.76 -10.97 -5.00
C GLN A 76 -9.17 -11.80 -6.22
N LEU A 77 -8.20 -12.19 -7.06
CA LEU A 77 -8.42 -13.12 -8.18
C LEU A 77 -8.80 -14.50 -7.67
N HIS A 78 -8.11 -15.00 -6.65
CA HIS A 78 -8.43 -16.29 -6.02
C HIS A 78 -9.84 -16.28 -5.40
N ALA A 79 -10.19 -15.22 -4.67
CA ALA A 79 -11.52 -15.03 -4.11
C ALA A 79 -12.61 -14.95 -5.19
N GLY A 80 -12.34 -14.24 -6.30
CA GLY A 80 -13.24 -14.18 -7.46
C GLY A 80 -13.43 -15.53 -8.14
N TYR A 81 -12.36 -16.31 -8.31
CA TYR A 81 -12.43 -17.67 -8.86
C TYR A 81 -13.26 -18.60 -7.98
N LEU A 82 -13.06 -18.53 -6.66
CA LEU A 82 -13.82 -19.32 -5.69
C LEU A 82 -15.31 -18.96 -5.71
N SER A 83 -15.64 -17.68 -5.85
CA SER A 83 -17.03 -17.18 -5.98
C SER A 83 -17.74 -17.74 -7.23
N MET A 84 -17.01 -17.96 -8.33
CA MET A 84 -17.57 -18.50 -9.58
C MET A 84 -17.65 -20.04 -9.63
N THR A 85 -16.76 -20.73 -8.92
CA THR A 85 -16.60 -22.20 -9.04
C THR A 85 -17.27 -22.96 -7.90
N SER A 86 -17.57 -22.30 -6.78
CA SER A 86 -18.16 -22.94 -5.62
C SER A 86 -19.66 -23.20 -5.81
N LYS A 87 -20.09 -24.42 -5.49
CA LYS A 87 -21.50 -24.84 -5.54
C LYS A 87 -22.28 -24.54 -4.24
N GLY A 88 -21.62 -23.98 -3.23
CA GLY A 88 -22.20 -23.68 -1.90
C GLY A 88 -22.12 -22.18 -1.55
N PRO A 89 -22.74 -21.76 -0.41
CA PRO A 89 -22.71 -20.37 0.02
C PRO A 89 -21.28 -19.98 0.42
N VAL A 90 -20.65 -19.14 -0.40
CA VAL A 90 -19.35 -18.54 -0.11
C VAL A 90 -19.59 -17.09 0.31
N ALA A 91 -19.04 -16.68 1.44
CA ALA A 91 -19.07 -15.29 1.92
C ALA A 91 -18.09 -14.39 1.12
N VAL A 92 -18.17 -14.47 -0.21
CA VAL A 92 -17.35 -13.73 -1.17
C VAL A 92 -18.19 -13.43 -2.41
N THR A 93 -18.40 -12.14 -2.67
CA THR A 93 -19.15 -11.67 -3.85
C THR A 93 -18.20 -11.32 -5.01
N PHE A 94 -18.53 -11.76 -6.22
CA PHE A 94 -17.76 -11.43 -7.43
C PHE A 94 -17.62 -9.90 -7.64
N ARG A 95 -18.71 -9.15 -7.42
CA ARG A 95 -18.74 -7.68 -7.52
C ARG A 95 -17.71 -7.01 -6.58
N GLY A 96 -17.71 -7.38 -5.30
CA GLY A 96 -16.71 -6.91 -4.33
C GLY A 96 -15.29 -7.27 -4.75
N CYS A 97 -15.08 -8.47 -5.30
CA CYS A 97 -13.78 -8.88 -5.82
C CYS A 97 -13.32 -8.04 -7.02
N SER A 98 -14.19 -7.79 -8.00
CA SER A 98 -13.85 -6.99 -9.18
C SER A 98 -13.47 -5.56 -8.80
N ILE A 99 -14.23 -4.94 -7.89
CA ILE A 99 -13.96 -3.58 -7.40
C ILE A 99 -12.64 -3.55 -6.63
N GLY A 100 -12.38 -4.53 -5.76
CA GLY A 100 -11.14 -4.63 -5.00
C GLY A 100 -9.91 -4.81 -5.91
N PHE A 101 -10.03 -5.63 -6.96
CA PHE A 101 -8.94 -5.84 -7.91
C PHE A 101 -8.62 -4.55 -8.67
N PHE A 102 -9.65 -3.87 -9.18
CA PHE A 102 -9.48 -2.59 -9.87
C PHE A 102 -8.82 -1.53 -8.96
N MET A 103 -9.27 -1.42 -7.72
CA MET A 103 -8.67 -0.55 -6.71
C MET A 103 -7.18 -0.87 -6.52
N LEU A 104 -6.83 -2.13 -6.25
CA LEU A 104 -5.45 -2.54 -6.00
C LEU A 104 -4.55 -2.32 -7.21
N PHE A 105 -5.06 -2.55 -8.42
CA PHE A 105 -4.34 -2.30 -9.66
C PHE A 105 -4.02 -0.81 -9.84
N THR A 106 -4.99 0.07 -9.64
CA THR A 106 -4.77 1.53 -9.73
C THR A 106 -3.76 2.01 -8.69
N TYR A 107 -3.79 1.47 -7.47
CA TYR A 107 -2.80 1.79 -6.43
C TYR A 107 -1.39 1.34 -6.80
N PHE A 108 -1.25 0.14 -7.35
CA PHE A 108 0.03 -0.38 -7.78
C PHE A 108 0.70 0.52 -8.83
N LEU A 109 -0.04 0.96 -9.86
CA LEU A 109 0.47 1.91 -10.87
C LEU A 109 0.90 3.25 -10.25
N LEU A 110 0.11 3.74 -9.29
CA LEU A 110 0.39 5.01 -8.62
C LEU A 110 1.66 4.91 -7.75
N TRP A 111 1.90 3.75 -7.14
CA TRP A 111 3.11 3.48 -6.37
C TRP A 111 4.34 3.25 -7.25
N ILE A 112 4.20 2.62 -8.43
CA ILE A 112 5.30 2.55 -9.41
C ILE A 112 5.74 3.96 -9.80
N ARG A 113 4.79 4.83 -10.12
CA ARG A 113 5.10 6.23 -10.44
C ARG A 113 5.78 6.94 -9.27
N PHE A 114 5.25 6.77 -8.05
CA PHE A 114 5.86 7.33 -6.85
C PHE A 114 7.30 6.84 -6.64
N TYR A 115 7.55 5.54 -6.83
CA TYR A 115 8.85 4.91 -6.65
C TYR A 115 9.87 5.46 -7.65
N ASN A 116 9.47 5.57 -8.93
CA ASN A 116 10.32 6.16 -9.97
C ASN A 116 10.67 7.63 -9.69
N GLU A 117 9.68 8.45 -9.34
CA GLU A 117 9.92 9.85 -9.03
C GLU A 117 10.77 10.04 -7.75
N SER A 118 10.53 9.23 -6.72
CA SER A 118 11.17 9.40 -5.40
C SER A 118 12.59 8.83 -5.32
N TYR A 119 12.85 7.72 -6.02
CA TYR A 119 14.11 6.98 -5.90
C TYR A 119 14.97 7.03 -7.17
N TYR A 120 14.39 6.96 -8.36
CA TYR A 120 15.18 7.07 -9.59
C TYR A 120 15.47 8.54 -9.94
N SER A 121 14.43 9.38 -10.01
CA SER A 121 14.62 10.79 -10.41
C SER A 121 15.26 11.63 -9.29
N LYS A 122 14.91 11.38 -8.03
CA LYS A 122 15.33 12.21 -6.88
C LYS A 122 16.14 11.45 -5.82
N GLY A 123 16.31 10.14 -5.94
CA GLY A 123 16.91 9.33 -4.89
C GLY A 123 18.41 9.54 -4.74
N GLY A 124 19.17 9.66 -5.83
CA GLY A 124 20.63 9.82 -5.78
C GLY A 124 21.09 10.97 -4.86
N LYS A 125 20.39 12.10 -4.90
CA LYS A 125 20.66 13.26 -4.01
C LYS A 125 20.45 12.93 -2.53
N LYS A 126 19.48 12.09 -2.19
CA LYS A 126 19.18 11.67 -0.80
C LYS A 126 20.22 10.67 -0.26
N TYR A 127 20.69 9.74 -1.09
CA TYR A 127 21.76 8.80 -0.71
C TYR A 127 23.09 9.53 -0.48
N VAL A 128 23.46 10.43 -1.38
CA VAL A 128 24.70 11.21 -1.28
C VAL A 128 24.67 12.14 -0.07
N ALA A 129 23.55 12.83 0.21
CA ALA A 129 23.40 13.67 1.41
C ALA A 129 23.47 12.85 2.71
N HIS A 130 22.94 11.62 2.72
CA HIS A 130 23.05 10.75 3.88
C HIS A 130 24.47 10.20 4.09
N ALA A 131 25.20 9.87 3.01
CA ALA A 131 26.57 9.37 3.08
C ALA A 131 27.60 10.46 3.45
N SER A 132 27.40 11.69 2.96
CA SER A 132 28.32 12.81 3.18
C SER A 132 28.23 13.45 4.58
N GLY A 133 27.35 12.96 5.47
CA GLY A 133 27.17 13.55 6.80
C GLY A 133 26.59 14.98 6.81
N ASN A 134 26.46 15.63 5.63
CA ASN A 134 26.44 17.08 5.54
C ASN A 134 25.08 17.66 5.93
N THR A 135 25.07 18.35 7.06
CA THR A 135 23.98 19.16 7.58
C THR A 135 23.72 20.34 6.66
N LYS A 136 22.69 20.27 5.82
CA LYS A 136 21.96 21.49 5.52
C LYS A 136 20.98 21.75 6.66
N LYS A 137 21.43 22.63 7.58
CA LYS A 137 20.55 23.53 8.32
C LYS A 137 19.75 24.30 7.27
N ASP A 138 18.57 23.80 6.93
CA ASP A 138 17.60 24.63 6.23
C ASP A 138 16.81 25.35 7.33
N ASN A 139 17.16 26.63 7.52
CA ASN A 139 16.45 27.60 8.34
C ASN A 139 15.04 27.86 7.78
#